data_AF-A0A2T0MBX0-F1
#
_entry.id   AF-A0A2T0MBX0-F1
#
_cell.length_a   1.000
_cell.length_b   1.000
_cell.length_c   1.000
_cell.angle_alpha   90.00
_cell.angle_beta   90.00
_cell.angle_gamma   90.00
#
_symmetry.space_group_name_H-M   'P 1'
#
loop_
_entity.id
_entity.type
_entity.pdbx_description
1 polymer ?
#
loop_
_entity_poly.entity_id
_entity_poly.type
_entity_poly.pdbx_seq_one_letter_code
_entity_poly.pdbx_strand_id
1 'polypeptide(L)'
;MSEILNGYWNELKGEAQKTWGKLTHNELDQIAGDAKKLEGLLQQKYGHSIEEARKEVNKLQDRYDNMTYSGEWNQLKGKMQKYWGEITENEADKINGSRTRLVGLLQEKLGKTRSQALEEVDQFLKKIS
;
A
#
# COMPACT_ATOMS: atom_id res chain seq x y z
N MET A 1 -5.31 14.55 -2.13
CA MET A 1 -4.24 13.90 -2.93
C MET A 1 -3.87 12.63 -2.18
N SER A 2 -3.65 11.49 -2.84
CA SER A 2 -3.33 10.25 -2.14
C SER A 2 -1.85 10.21 -1.78
N GLU A 3 -1.53 10.20 -0.50
CA GLU A 3 -0.16 10.01 -0.01
C GLU A 3 0.36 8.60 -0.32
N ILE A 4 -0.53 7.61 -0.38
CA ILE A 4 -0.20 6.22 -0.68
C ILE A 4 0.23 6.07 -2.13
N LEU A 5 -0.58 6.56 -3.09
CA LEU A 5 -0.23 6.45 -4.50
C LEU A 5 1.07 7.20 -4.81
N ASN A 6 1.23 8.43 -4.31
CA ASN A 6 2.44 9.21 -4.55
C ASN A 6 3.69 8.58 -3.91
N GLY A 7 3.57 8.04 -2.69
CA GLY A 7 4.71 7.52 -1.93
C GLY A 7 5.11 6.08 -2.26
N TYR A 8 4.17 5.27 -2.74
CA TYR A 8 4.31 3.82 -2.93
C TYR A 8 4.00 3.36 -4.36
N TRP A 9 3.98 4.29 -5.32
CA TRP A 9 3.65 3.98 -6.72
C TRP A 9 4.48 2.85 -7.31
N ASN A 10 5.78 2.79 -6.99
CA ASN A 10 6.67 1.77 -7.54
C ASN A 10 6.27 0.34 -7.15
N GLU A 11 5.69 0.16 -5.96
CA GLU A 11 5.15 -1.13 -5.52
C GLU A 11 3.75 -1.36 -6.11
N LEU A 12 2.94 -0.30 -6.15
CA LEU A 12 1.56 -0.32 -6.61
C LEU A 12 1.43 -0.53 -8.12
N LYS A 13 2.40 -0.08 -8.94
CA LYS A 13 2.28 -0.13 -10.41
C LYS A 13 2.22 -1.57 -10.93
N GLY A 14 2.85 -2.53 -10.25
CA GLY A 14 2.72 -3.95 -10.58
C GLY A 14 1.30 -4.47 -10.34
N GLU A 15 0.72 -4.14 -9.20
CA GLU A 15 -0.67 -4.48 -8.86
C GLU A 15 -1.69 -3.74 -9.73
N ALA A 16 -1.40 -2.49 -10.08
CA ALA A 16 -2.16 -1.69 -11.04
C ALA A 16 -2.16 -2.34 -12.43
N GLN A 17 -1.01 -2.82 -12.90
CA GLN A 17 -0.91 -3.53 -14.19
C GLN A 17 -1.69 -4.86 -14.18
N LYS A 18 -1.62 -5.61 -13.07
CA LYS A 18 -2.43 -6.83 -12.89
C LYS A 18 -3.93 -6.54 -12.88
N THR A 19 -4.34 -5.47 -12.18
CA THR A 19 -5.74 -5.06 -12.08
C THR A 19 -6.27 -4.53 -13.40
N TRP A 20 -5.48 -3.69 -14.07
CA TRP A 20 -5.85 -3.00 -15.30
C TRP A 20 -4.92 -3.41 -16.45
N GLY A 21 -5.06 -4.65 -16.93
CA GLY A 21 -4.19 -5.20 -17.98
C GLY A 21 -4.14 -4.43 -19.32
N LYS A 22 -5.03 -3.46 -19.55
CA LYS A 22 -4.96 -2.55 -20.72
C LYS A 22 -4.00 -1.37 -20.52
N LEU A 23 -3.59 -1.10 -19.29
CA LEU A 23 -2.60 -0.06 -18.97
C LEU A 23 -1.20 -0.64 -19.16
N THR A 24 -0.41 0.02 -20.00
CA THR A 24 0.96 -0.39 -20.26
C THR A 24 1.90 0.08 -19.14
N HIS A 25 3.06 -0.58 -19.02
CA HIS A 25 4.09 -0.18 -18.06
C HIS A 25 4.49 1.29 -18.22
N ASN A 26 4.66 1.75 -19.46
CA ASN A 26 5.03 3.14 -19.76
C ASN A 26 3.95 4.15 -19.32
N GLU A 27 2.67 3.83 -19.52
CA GLU A 27 1.56 4.68 -19.05
C GLU A 27 1.52 4.75 -17.53
N LEU A 28 1.73 3.62 -16.86
CA LEU A 28 1.81 3.56 -15.41
C LEU A 28 3.02 4.34 -14.87
N ASP A 29 4.19 4.28 -15.52
CA ASP A 29 5.35 5.07 -15.09
C ASP A 29 5.10 6.58 -15.20
N GLN A 30 4.38 7.04 -16.24
CA GLN A 30 4.04 8.47 -16.41
C GLN A 30 3.03 9.00 -15.38
N ILE A 31 2.25 8.11 -14.77
CA ILE A 31 1.32 8.48 -13.70
C ILE A 31 2.10 8.95 -12.48
N ALA A 32 3.21 8.29 -12.14
CA ALA A 32 4.07 8.63 -10.99
C ALA A 32 3.27 8.81 -9.68
N GLY A 33 2.25 7.99 -9.46
CA GLY A 33 1.37 8.05 -8.29
C GLY A 33 0.25 9.10 -8.35
N ASP A 34 0.12 9.87 -9.44
CA ASP A 34 -0.94 10.86 -9.58
C ASP A 34 -2.31 10.19 -9.77
N ALA A 35 -3.12 10.21 -8.71
CA ALA A 35 -4.47 9.66 -8.69
C ALA A 35 -5.34 10.19 -9.85
N LYS A 36 -5.24 11.48 -10.18
CA LYS A 36 -6.07 12.10 -11.22
C LYS A 36 -5.66 11.62 -12.61
N LYS A 37 -4.36 11.42 -12.86
CA LYS A 37 -3.88 10.85 -14.13
C LYS A 37 -4.36 9.41 -14.29
N LEU A 38 -4.30 8.62 -13.21
CA LEU A 38 -4.80 7.25 -13.21
C LEU A 38 -6.32 7.21 -13.45
N GLU A 39 -7.09 8.04 -12.75
CA GLU A 39 -8.53 8.21 -13.00
C GLU A 39 -8.83 8.60 -14.46
N GLY A 40 -8.02 9.50 -15.04
CA GLY A 40 -8.12 9.89 -16.45
C GLY A 40 -7.87 8.74 -17.41
N LEU A 41 -6.81 7.95 -17.19
CA LEU A 41 -6.51 6.77 -18.01
C LEU A 41 -7.60 5.70 -17.93
N LEU A 42 -8.19 5.49 -16.74
CA LEU A 42 -9.30 4.57 -16.57
C LEU A 42 -10.54 5.01 -17.36
N GLN A 43 -10.87 6.30 -17.36
CA GLN A 43 -11.93 6.83 -18.21
C GLN A 43 -11.63 6.59 -19.71
N GLN A 44 -10.40 6.87 -20.17
CA GLN A 44 -10.03 6.75 -21.58
C GLN A 44 -9.96 5.29 -22.08
N LYS A 45 -9.42 4.37 -21.28
CA LYS A 45 -9.14 2.98 -21.71
C LYS A 45 -10.27 2.00 -21.41
N TYR A 46 -11.06 2.29 -20.39
CA TYR A 46 -12.11 1.42 -19.91
C TYR A 46 -13.51 2.04 -20.05
N GLY A 47 -13.61 3.33 -20.40
CA GLY A 47 -14.91 4.01 -20.53
C GLY A 47 -15.60 4.24 -19.18
N HIS A 48 -14.87 4.13 -18.07
CA HIS A 48 -15.42 4.39 -16.75
C HIS A 48 -15.87 5.84 -16.61
N SER A 49 -16.89 6.07 -15.79
CA SER A 49 -17.14 7.40 -15.23
C SER A 49 -16.00 7.81 -14.28
N ILE A 50 -15.87 9.10 -13.98
CA ILE A 50 -14.92 9.59 -12.99
C ILE A 50 -15.15 8.97 -11.61
N GLU A 51 -16.41 8.68 -11.25
CA GLU A 51 -16.77 8.06 -9.97
C GLU A 51 -16.32 6.60 -9.90
N GLU A 52 -16.55 5.82 -10.96
CA GLU A 52 -16.06 4.45 -11.06
C GLU A 52 -14.53 4.39 -11.06
N ALA A 53 -13.88 5.27 -11.84
CA ALA A 53 -12.44 5.37 -11.88
C ALA A 53 -11.87 5.68 -10.49
N ARG A 54 -12.44 6.65 -9.78
CA ARG A 54 -12.07 6.97 -8.40
C ARG A 54 -12.26 5.79 -7.46
N LYS A 55 -13.37 5.06 -7.59
CA LYS A 55 -13.66 3.88 -6.78
C LYS A 55 -12.63 2.77 -7.02
N GLU A 56 -12.24 2.53 -8.26
CA GLU A 56 -11.20 1.55 -8.63
C GLU A 56 -9.83 1.95 -8.08
N VAL A 57 -9.46 3.24 -8.19
CA VAL A 57 -8.23 3.78 -7.62
C VAL A 57 -8.22 3.68 -6.09
N ASN A 58 -9.33 3.94 -5.42
CA ASN A 58 -9.46 3.75 -3.98
C ASN A 58 -9.30 2.27 -3.60
N LYS A 59 -10.00 1.36 -4.29
CA LYS A 59 -9.84 -0.08 -4.05
C LYS A 59 -8.40 -0.58 -4.25
N LEU A 60 -7.64 -0.03 -5.19
CA LEU A 60 -6.23 -0.37 -5.35
C LEU A 60 -5.42 0.03 -4.10
N GLN A 61 -5.64 1.25 -3.60
CA GLN A 61 -4.98 1.74 -2.38
C GLN A 61 -5.36 0.92 -1.16
N ASP A 62 -6.65 0.66 -0.97
CA ASP A 62 -7.15 -0.16 0.14
C ASP A 62 -6.55 -1.57 0.11
N ARG A 63 -6.44 -2.19 -1.08
CA ARG A 63 -5.82 -3.53 -1.22
C ARG A 63 -4.36 -3.56 -0.79
N TYR A 64 -3.61 -2.52 -1.11
CA TYR A 64 -2.21 -2.44 -0.75
C TYR A 64 -2.00 -2.05 0.71
N ASP A 65 -2.82 -1.12 1.22
CA ASP A 65 -2.67 -0.60 2.55
C ASP A 65 -3.24 -1.53 3.61
N ASN A 66 -4.33 -2.24 3.33
CA ASN A 66 -4.94 -3.12 4.32
C ASN A 66 -4.23 -4.47 4.38
N MET A 67 -3.39 -4.67 5.40
CA MET A 67 -2.72 -5.95 5.69
C MET A 67 -3.68 -7.00 6.27
N THR A 68 -4.88 -6.58 6.72
CA THR A 68 -5.86 -7.43 7.41
C THR A 68 -7.15 -7.54 6.62
N TYR A 69 -7.16 -8.41 5.62
CA TYR A 69 -8.40 -8.74 4.91
C TYR A 69 -9.38 -9.59 5.76
N SER A 70 -8.90 -10.24 6.84
CA SER A 70 -9.67 -11.25 7.61
C SER A 70 -9.98 -10.88 9.08
N GLY A 71 -9.59 -9.70 9.57
CA GLY A 71 -9.84 -9.29 10.97
C GLY A 71 -8.85 -9.82 12.02
N GLU A 72 -7.73 -10.42 11.60
CA GLU A 72 -6.71 -11.01 12.49
C GLU A 72 -5.67 -10.00 13.04
N TRP A 73 -5.99 -8.71 13.07
CA TRP A 73 -5.05 -7.65 13.47
C TRP A 73 -4.40 -7.90 14.83
N ASN A 74 -5.17 -8.35 15.82
CA ASN A 74 -4.65 -8.63 17.16
C ASN A 74 -3.56 -9.71 17.17
N GLN A 75 -3.66 -10.72 16.31
CA GLN A 75 -2.61 -11.74 16.17
C GLN A 75 -1.38 -11.17 15.50
N LEU A 76 -1.56 -10.33 14.48
CA LEU A 76 -0.46 -9.63 13.82
C LEU A 76 0.29 -8.76 14.81
N LYS A 77 -0.39 -7.93 15.62
CA LYS A 77 0.24 -7.08 16.65
C LYS A 77 1.22 -7.86 17.53
N GLY A 78 0.82 -9.02 18.05
CA GLY A 78 1.68 -9.86 18.89
C GLY A 78 2.89 -10.43 18.14
N LYS A 79 2.74 -10.79 16.85
CA LYS A 79 3.87 -11.23 16.00
C LYS A 79 4.81 -10.07 15.67
N MET A 80 4.29 -8.87 15.43
CA MET A 80 5.07 -7.66 15.13
C MET A 80 5.96 -7.26 16.29
N GLN A 81 5.40 -7.23 17.51
CA GLN A 81 6.15 -6.96 18.74
C GLN A 81 7.32 -7.94 18.91
N LYS A 82 7.09 -9.23 18.64
CA LYS A 82 8.16 -10.24 18.70
C LYS A 82 9.20 -10.10 17.59
N TYR A 83 8.79 -9.67 16.39
CA TYR A 83 9.67 -9.57 15.23
C TYR A 83 10.62 -8.37 15.34
N TRP A 84 10.09 -7.18 15.65
CA TRP A 84 10.89 -5.96 15.73
C TRP A 84 11.39 -5.63 17.13
N GLY A 85 10.73 -6.10 18.20
CA GLY A 85 11.11 -5.84 19.59
C GLY A 85 10.91 -4.38 20.06
N GLU A 86 11.08 -3.42 19.16
CA GLU A 86 11.02 -1.97 19.44
C GLU A 86 9.63 -1.36 19.24
N ILE A 87 8.69 -2.11 18.66
CA ILE A 87 7.31 -1.66 18.44
C ILE A 87 6.48 -2.00 19.67
N THR A 88 5.92 -0.99 20.32
CA THR A 88 5.03 -1.16 21.47
C THR A 88 3.59 -1.49 21.06
N GLU A 89 2.78 -1.98 21.99
CA GLU A 89 1.34 -2.23 21.76
C GLU A 89 0.60 -0.98 21.28
N ASN A 90 0.80 0.15 21.95
CA ASN A 90 0.15 1.41 21.59
C ASN A 90 0.50 1.89 20.17
N GLU A 91 1.72 1.60 19.70
CA GLU A 91 2.16 1.95 18.35
C GLU A 91 1.59 0.99 17.31
N ALA A 92 1.56 -0.30 17.64
CA ALA A 92 0.85 -1.28 16.85
C ALA A 92 -0.62 -0.87 16.70
N ASP A 93 -1.32 -0.46 17.76
CA ASP A 93 -2.71 0.00 17.63
C ASP A 93 -2.90 1.19 16.68
N LYS A 94 -1.95 2.14 16.62
CA LYS A 94 -1.99 3.27 15.66
C LYS A 94 -1.86 2.83 14.21
N ILE A 95 -1.16 1.72 13.95
CA ILE A 95 -1.02 1.15 12.61
C ILE A 95 -2.37 0.65 12.10
N ASN A 96 -3.19 0.06 12.96
CA ASN A 96 -4.56 -0.39 12.63
C ASN A 96 -4.64 -1.19 11.31
N GLY A 97 -3.70 -2.12 11.09
CA GLY A 97 -3.64 -2.92 9.87
C GLY A 97 -3.11 -2.20 8.62
N SER A 98 -2.77 -0.91 8.69
CA SER A 98 -2.24 -0.13 7.56
C SER A 98 -0.76 -0.41 7.31
N ARG A 99 -0.45 -1.02 6.16
CA ARG A 99 0.91 -1.27 5.66
C ARG A 99 1.70 0.03 5.62
N THR A 100 1.10 1.10 5.10
CA THR A 100 1.76 2.41 4.96
C THR A 100 2.13 3.00 6.31
N ARG A 101 1.25 2.89 7.31
CA ARG A 101 1.54 3.36 8.67
C ARG A 101 2.66 2.56 9.32
N LEU A 102 2.69 1.24 9.11
CA LEU A 102 3.79 0.41 9.60
C LEU A 102 5.12 0.83 8.97
N VAL A 103 5.17 1.03 7.66
CA VAL A 103 6.38 1.51 6.98
C VAL A 103 6.80 2.88 7.51
N GLY A 104 5.86 3.78 7.78
CA GLY A 104 6.12 5.07 8.44
C GLY A 104 6.79 4.88 9.81
N LEU A 105 6.19 4.05 10.66
CA LEU A 105 6.70 3.76 12.00
C LEU A 105 8.11 3.16 11.96
N LEU A 106 8.38 2.21 11.05
CA LEU A 106 9.70 1.60 10.92
C LEU A 106 10.77 2.61 10.49
N GLN A 107 10.42 3.59 9.65
CA GLN A 107 11.35 4.66 9.29
C GLN A 107 11.67 5.55 10.49
N GLU A 108 10.65 5.95 11.26
CA GLU A 108 10.80 6.82 12.42
C GLU A 108 11.53 6.14 13.60
N LYS A 109 11.22 4.87 13.87
CA LYS A 109 11.75 4.12 15.02
C LYS A 109 13.10 3.50 14.76
N LEU A 110 13.21 2.78 13.66
CA LEU A 110 14.38 1.98 13.35
C LEU A 110 15.38 2.74 12.48
N GLY A 111 15.11 4.01 12.16
CA GLY A 111 15.94 4.83 11.26
C GLY A 111 16.07 4.23 9.86
N LYS A 112 15.15 3.35 9.45
CA LYS A 112 15.21 2.65 8.16
C LYS A 112 14.83 3.60 7.04
N THR A 113 15.44 3.40 5.87
CA THR A 113 14.93 4.03 4.64
C THR A 113 13.57 3.45 4.27
N ARG A 114 12.77 4.16 3.47
CA ARG A 114 11.49 3.65 2.95
C ARG A 114 11.65 2.26 2.30
N SER A 115 12.71 2.05 1.52
CA SER A 115 12.96 0.78 0.85
C SER A 115 13.21 -0.36 1.84
N GLN A 116 14.05 -0.12 2.86
CA GLN A 116 14.32 -1.12 3.90
C GLN A 116 13.07 -1.42 4.73
N ALA A 117 12.31 -0.39 5.11
CA ALA A 117 11.07 -0.56 5.84
C ALA A 117 10.03 -1.33 5.01
N LEU A 118 9.93 -1.08 3.70
CA LEU A 118 9.07 -1.85 2.80
C LEU A 118 9.45 -3.33 2.75
N GLU A 119 10.74 -3.61 2.55
CA GLU A 119 11.24 -4.98 2.50
C GLU A 119 10.99 -5.73 3.82
N GLU A 120 11.20 -5.07 4.96
CA GLU A 120 10.93 -5.62 6.28
C GLU A 120 9.46 -5.99 6.49
N VAL A 121 8.55 -5.12 6.05
CA VAL A 121 7.12 -5.41 6.10
C VAL A 121 6.78 -6.60 5.21
N ASP A 122 7.32 -6.66 4.00
CA ASP A 122 7.09 -7.80 3.10
C ASP A 122 7.65 -9.11 3.65
N GLN A 123 8.83 -9.09 4.25
CA GLN A 123 9.43 -10.26 4.91
C GLN A 123 8.59 -10.72 6.10
N PHE A 124 8.10 -9.77 6.90
CA PHE A 124 7.19 -10.06 8.00
C PHE A 124 5.89 -10.71 7.49
N LEU A 125 5.22 -10.10 6.50
CA LEU A 125 3.99 -10.62 5.91
C LEU A 125 4.19 -12.02 5.27
N LYS A 126 5.32 -12.26 4.61
CA LYS A 126 5.67 -13.60 4.08
C LYS A 126 5.89 -14.64 5.17
N LYS A 127 6.41 -14.25 6.33
CA LYS A 127 6.71 -15.17 7.45
C LYS A 127 5.45 -15.59 8.22
N ILE A 128 4.38 -14.80 8.12
CA ILE A 128 3.15 -15.01 8.88
C ILE A 128 1.96 -15.47 8.02
N SER A 129 2.11 -15.40 6.69
CA SER A 129 1.27 -16.08 5.70
C SER A 129 1.60 -17.56 5.59
#